data_AF-A0A398CYY1-F1
#
_entry.id   AF-A0A398CYY1-F1
#
_cell.length_a   1.000
_cell.length_b   1.000
_cell.length_c   1.000
_cell.angle_alpha   90.00
_cell.angle_beta   90.00
_cell.angle_gamma   90.00
#
_symmetry.space_group_name_H-M   'P 1'
#
loop_
_entity.id
_entity.type
_entity.pdbx_description
1 polymer ?
#
loop_
_entity_poly.entity_id
_entity_poly.type
_entity_poly.pdbx_seq_one_letter_code
_entity_poly.pdbx_strand_id
1 'polypeptide(L)'
;MDSSAKRNAASDDLGELFERTVGDPAEMGFIKAIDRKSLTFNYADVVTDEPRVAKITPADVIDYYWNYRGSHGFEASVRYLGSKMLGDWRPIDELASMCLEWFKVSCRSEMEHAAAKHGMTLIS
;
A
#
# COMPACT_ATOMS: atom_id res chain seq x y z
N MET A 1 -6.33 5.73 -34.43
CA MET A 1 -6.19 6.56 -33.22
C MET A 1 -7.32 6.20 -32.28
N ASP A 2 -7.14 5.24 -31.37
CA ASP A 2 -8.12 5.01 -30.29
C ASP A 2 -7.51 4.24 -29.11
N SER A 3 -6.52 4.87 -28.46
CA SER A 3 -5.79 4.29 -27.31
C SER A 3 -5.96 5.10 -26.02
N SER A 4 -6.76 6.16 -26.07
CA SER A 4 -7.07 7.02 -24.91
C SER A 4 -8.39 6.64 -24.25
N ALA A 5 -9.41 6.19 -25.00
CA ALA A 5 -10.71 5.81 -24.42
C ALA A 5 -10.63 4.56 -23.52
N LYS A 6 -9.73 3.61 -23.82
CA LYS A 6 -9.54 2.39 -23.01
C LYS A 6 -8.77 2.59 -21.71
N ARG A 7 -8.06 3.71 -21.54
CA ARG A 7 -7.29 3.99 -20.32
C ARG A 7 -8.14 4.54 -19.17
N ASN A 8 -9.25 5.21 -19.49
CA ASN A 8 -10.15 5.76 -18.45
C ASN A 8 -11.06 4.68 -17.86
N ALA A 9 -11.67 3.81 -18.68
CA ALA A 9 -12.59 2.78 -18.15
C ALA A 9 -11.93 1.79 -17.18
N ALA A 10 -10.69 1.36 -17.45
CA ALA A 10 -9.96 0.44 -16.55
C ALA A 10 -9.44 1.13 -15.27
N SER A 11 -9.28 2.46 -15.31
CA SER A 11 -8.97 3.30 -14.15
C SER A 11 -10.21 3.46 -13.28
N ASP A 12 -11.37 3.67 -13.89
CA ASP A 12 -12.65 3.84 -13.19
C ASP A 12 -13.08 2.56 -12.46
N ASP A 13 -12.96 1.38 -13.09
CA ASP A 13 -13.28 0.10 -12.44
C ASP A 13 -12.40 -0.18 -11.20
N LEU A 14 -11.12 0.19 -11.25
CA LEU A 14 -10.20 0.02 -10.13
C LEU A 14 -10.46 1.06 -9.03
N GLY A 15 -10.82 2.28 -9.41
CA GLY A 15 -11.24 3.33 -8.49
C GLY A 15 -12.49 2.93 -7.71
N GLU A 16 -13.54 2.46 -8.39
CA GLU A 16 -14.77 1.97 -7.75
C GLU A 16 -14.51 0.76 -6.85
N LEU A 17 -13.68 -0.19 -7.29
CA LEU A 17 -13.29 -1.33 -6.47
C LEU A 17 -12.51 -0.90 -5.22
N PHE A 18 -11.60 0.06 -5.37
CA PHE A 18 -10.84 0.61 -4.25
C PHE A 18 -11.77 1.30 -3.26
N GLU A 19 -12.66 2.17 -3.73
CA GLU A 19 -13.64 2.88 -2.91
C GLU A 19 -14.50 1.91 -2.09
N ARG A 20 -15.00 0.85 -2.72
CA ARG A 20 -15.79 -0.19 -2.03
C ARG A 20 -15.01 -1.00 -1.00
N THR A 21 -13.69 -1.10 -1.16
CA THR A 21 -12.83 -1.94 -0.31
C THR A 21 -12.22 -1.14 0.84
N VAL A 22 -11.83 0.10 0.57
CA VAL A 22 -10.97 0.92 1.41
C VAL A 22 -11.61 2.26 1.78
N GLY A 23 -12.50 2.78 0.94
CA GLY A 23 -13.10 4.12 1.07
C GLY A 23 -12.66 5.08 -0.05
N ASP A 24 -13.31 6.23 -0.14
CA ASP A 24 -13.11 7.19 -1.24
C ASP A 24 -11.67 7.74 -1.25
N PRO A 25 -10.88 7.46 -2.29
CA PRO A 25 -9.51 7.98 -2.39
C PRO A 25 -9.46 9.51 -2.53
N ALA A 26 -10.52 10.17 -3.00
CA ALA A 26 -10.60 11.62 -3.09
C ALA A 26 -10.67 12.29 -1.72
N GLU A 27 -11.32 11.65 -0.74
CA GLU A 27 -11.36 12.13 0.66
C GLU A 27 -10.01 11.98 1.36
N MET A 28 -9.17 11.05 0.92
CA MET A 28 -7.89 10.75 1.55
C MET A 28 -6.80 11.76 1.19
N GLY A 29 -6.83 12.41 0.02
CA GLY A 29 -5.92 13.51 -0.37
C GLY A 29 -4.42 13.19 -0.50
N PHE A 30 -3.94 12.09 0.10
CA PHE A 30 -2.56 11.62 0.03
C PHE A 30 -2.34 10.52 -1.02
N ILE A 31 -3.41 9.93 -1.58
CA ILE A 31 -3.33 8.93 -2.65
C ILE A 31 -3.13 9.64 -3.99
N LYS A 32 -2.05 9.29 -4.69
CA LYS A 32 -1.67 9.86 -5.99
C LYS A 32 -2.09 8.98 -7.18
N ALA A 33 -2.00 7.67 -7.03
CA ALA A 33 -2.39 6.72 -8.06
C ALA A 33 -2.74 5.36 -7.47
N ILE A 34 -3.74 4.71 -8.06
CA ILE A 34 -4.18 3.37 -7.71
C ILE A 34 -3.92 2.47 -8.92
N ASP A 35 -3.11 1.44 -8.72
CA ASP A 35 -2.95 0.35 -9.66
C ASP A 35 -3.31 -0.97 -8.98
N ARG A 36 -3.64 -1.98 -9.79
CA ARG A 36 -3.91 -3.34 -9.31
C ARG A 36 -2.79 -3.90 -8.41
N LYS A 37 -1.51 -3.59 -8.70
CA LYS A 37 -0.34 -4.15 -8.00
C LYS A 37 0.50 -3.08 -7.29
N SER A 38 -0.01 -1.87 -7.18
CA SER A 38 0.68 -0.81 -6.47
C SER A 38 -0.23 0.33 -6.09
N LEU A 39 0.09 0.98 -4.97
CA LEU A 39 -0.49 2.25 -4.58
C LEU A 39 0.62 3.29 -4.52
N THR A 40 0.35 4.50 -5.01
CA THR A 40 1.31 5.62 -4.96
C THR A 40 0.76 6.68 -4.03
N PHE A 41 1.59 7.13 -3.09
CA PHE A 41 1.22 8.10 -2.07
C PHE A 41 2.13 9.32 -2.11
N ASN A 42 1.55 10.49 -1.83
CA ASN A 42 2.29 11.65 -1.34
C ASN A 42 2.45 11.50 0.17
N TYR A 43 3.65 11.73 0.69
CA TYR A 43 3.92 11.70 2.13
C TYR A 43 4.94 12.78 2.50
N ALA A 44 4.93 13.23 3.74
CA ALA A 44 6.01 14.03 4.29
C ALA A 44 7.05 13.09 4.93
N ASP A 45 8.31 13.24 4.53
CA ASP A 45 9.41 12.48 5.14
C ASP A 45 9.60 12.92 6.59
N VAL A 46 9.58 11.98 7.55
CA VAL A 46 9.68 12.33 8.98
C VAL A 46 11.01 12.96 9.38
N VAL A 47 12.06 12.80 8.57
CA VAL A 47 13.40 13.37 8.84
C VAL A 47 13.53 14.75 8.21
N THR A 48 13.11 14.92 6.95
CA THR A 48 13.31 16.17 6.21
C THR A 48 12.09 17.10 6.19
N ASP A 49 10.92 16.62 6.59
CA ASP A 49 9.62 17.28 6.47
C ASP A 49 9.29 17.73 5.03
N GLU A 50 9.94 17.11 4.04
CA GLU A 50 9.75 17.42 2.62
C GLU A 50 8.67 16.53 2.02
N PRO A 51 7.81 17.06 1.15
CA PRO A 51 6.86 16.26 0.41
C PRO A 51 7.60 15.33 -0.56
N ARG A 52 7.34 14.03 -0.44
CA ARG A 52 7.89 12.96 -1.26
C ARG A 52 6.77 12.08 -1.83
N VAL A 53 7.15 11.25 -2.79
CA VAL A 53 6.25 10.26 -3.41
C VAL A 53 6.83 8.86 -3.20
N ALA A 54 6.00 7.94 -2.71
CA ALA A 54 6.36 6.54 -2.54
C ALA A 54 5.37 5.65 -3.29
N LYS A 55 5.90 4.59 -3.89
CA LYS A 55 5.13 3.52 -4.52
C LYS A 55 5.24 2.29 -3.63
N ILE A 56 4.10 1.78 -3.18
CA ILE A 56 3.99 0.60 -2.32
C ILE A 56 3.43 -0.56 -3.14
N THR A 57 4.04 -1.73 -2.98
CA THR A 57 3.70 -2.97 -3.68
C THR A 57 3.25 -4.04 -2.68
N PRO A 58 2.62 -5.14 -3.14
CA PRO A 58 2.32 -6.31 -2.31
C PRO A 58 3.51 -6.83 -1.51
N ALA A 59 4.71 -6.83 -2.10
CA ALA A 59 5.92 -7.27 -1.43
C ALA A 59 6.29 -6.34 -0.26
N ASP A 60 6.21 -5.03 -0.46
CA ASP A 60 6.50 -4.05 0.59
C ASP A 60 5.56 -4.22 1.80
N VAL A 61 4.29 -4.54 1.56
CA VAL A 61 3.29 -4.77 2.61
C VAL A 61 3.60 -6.06 3.37
N ILE A 62 3.90 -7.16 2.67
CA ILE A 62 4.29 -8.41 3.32
C ILE A 62 5.57 -8.23 4.13
N ASP A 63 6.59 -7.58 3.56
CA ASP A 63 7.85 -7.29 4.24
C ASP A 63 7.61 -6.46 5.52
N TYR A 64 6.71 -5.47 5.45
CA TYR A 64 6.29 -4.70 6.62
C TYR A 64 5.67 -5.62 7.71
N TYR A 65 4.70 -6.46 7.36
CA TYR A 65 4.05 -7.34 8.35
C TYR A 65 4.99 -8.41 8.92
N TRP A 66 5.90 -8.92 8.10
CA TRP A 66 6.96 -9.83 8.55
C TRP A 66 7.86 -9.16 9.60
N ASN A 67 8.32 -7.93 9.32
CA ASN A 67 9.25 -7.22 10.20
C ASN A 67 8.61 -6.70 11.50
N TYR A 68 7.34 -6.27 11.45
CA TYR A 68 6.72 -5.52 12.56
C TYR A 68 5.61 -6.27 13.32
N ARG A 69 4.93 -7.26 12.73
CA ARG A 69 3.83 -8.00 13.40
C ARG A 69 4.21 -9.35 14.03
N GLY A 70 5.40 -9.88 13.77
CA GLY A 70 5.86 -11.19 14.27
C GLY A 70 6.70 -11.19 15.56
N SER A 71 6.84 -10.08 16.29
CA SER A 71 7.96 -9.68 17.20
C SER A 71 9.11 -9.06 16.38
N HIS A 72 9.63 -7.86 16.65
CA HIS A 72 10.69 -7.53 17.65
C HIS A 72 10.80 -6.00 17.92
N GLY A 73 9.73 -5.20 17.72
CA GLY A 73 9.90 -3.73 17.69
C GLY A 73 8.65 -2.88 17.88
N PHE A 74 7.78 -3.22 18.85
CA PHE A 74 6.73 -2.28 19.29
C PHE A 74 7.33 -0.97 19.85
N GLU A 75 8.65 -0.92 20.04
CA GLU A 75 9.42 0.20 20.58
C GLU A 75 9.87 1.23 19.54
N ALA A 76 9.74 0.94 18.24
CA ALA A 76 10.15 1.89 17.21
C ALA A 76 9.07 2.95 16.98
N SER A 77 9.35 4.20 17.37
CA SER A 77 8.49 5.37 17.11
C SER A 77 8.30 5.67 15.61
N VAL A 78 9.14 5.06 14.76
CA VAL A 78 9.18 5.28 13.32
C VAL A 78 9.27 3.94 12.60
N ARG A 79 8.58 3.78 11.47
CA ARG A 79 8.57 2.56 10.64
C ARG A 79 8.76 2.84 9.16
N TYR A 80 9.27 1.84 8.46
CA TYR A 80 9.38 1.86 7.01
C TYR A 80 8.20 1.12 6.37
N LEU A 81 7.57 1.74 5.37
CA LEU A 81 6.71 1.05 4.41
C LEU A 81 7.36 1.08 3.03
N GLY A 82 7.81 -0.09 2.60
CA GLY A 82 8.67 -0.21 1.43
C GLY A 82 10.01 0.51 1.59
N SER A 83 10.72 0.67 0.47
CA SER A 83 12.11 1.16 0.48
C SER A 83 12.30 2.65 0.81
N LYS A 84 11.23 3.46 0.75
CA LYS A 84 11.35 4.93 0.78
C LYS A 84 10.56 5.62 1.87
N MET A 85 9.40 5.10 2.25
CA MET A 85 8.51 5.80 3.15
C MET A 85 8.91 5.53 4.60
N LEU A 86 9.51 6.51 5.24
CA LEU A 86 9.82 6.52 6.67
C LEU A 86 8.89 7.51 7.38
N GLY A 87 8.12 7.03 8.37
CA GLY A 87 7.12 7.84 9.05
C GLY A 87 6.88 7.39 10.49
N ASP A 88 6.15 8.20 11.25
CA ASP A 88 5.59 7.79 12.55
C ASP A 88 4.89 6.43 12.38
N TRP A 89 5.08 5.55 13.35
CA TRP A 89 4.53 4.21 13.27
C TRP A 89 2.99 4.19 13.11
N ARG A 90 2.22 5.12 13.70
CA ARG A 90 0.74 5.05 13.62
C ARG A 90 0.24 5.27 12.19
N PRO A 91 0.60 6.38 11.50
CA PRO A 91 0.18 6.57 10.11
C PRO A 91 0.71 5.48 9.18
N ILE A 92 1.92 4.97 9.44
CA ILE A 92 2.50 3.89 8.64
C ILE A 92 1.72 2.57 8.84
N ASP A 93 1.29 2.25 10.07
CA ASP A 93 0.47 1.07 10.37
C ASP A 93 -0.91 1.16 9.72
N GLU A 94 -1.55 2.32 9.81
CA GLU A 94 -2.83 2.58 9.15
C GLU A 94 -2.71 2.42 7.64
N LEU A 95 -1.66 2.99 7.05
CA LEU A 95 -1.39 2.89 5.62
C LEU A 95 -1.07 1.45 5.18
N ALA A 96 -0.28 0.71 5.96
CA ALA A 96 0.01 -0.69 5.69
C ALA A 96 -1.24 -1.58 5.79
N SER A 97 -2.13 -1.30 6.74
CA SER A 97 -3.45 -1.95 6.85
C SER A 97 -4.32 -1.67 5.64
N MET A 98 -4.38 -0.41 5.22
CA MET A 98 -5.11 0.01 4.03
C MET A 98 -4.59 -0.69 2.75
N CYS A 99 -3.26 -0.74 2.58
CA CYS A 99 -2.64 -1.43 1.45
C CYS A 99 -2.91 -2.94 1.47
N LEU A 100 -2.91 -3.55 2.65
CA LEU A 100 -3.23 -4.97 2.83
C LEU A 100 -4.66 -5.26 2.34
N GLU A 101 -5.65 -4.49 2.80
CA GLU A 101 -7.05 -4.69 2.39
C GLU A 101 -7.23 -4.53 0.88
N TRP A 102 -6.60 -3.51 0.28
CA TRP A 102 -6.61 -3.34 -1.17
C TRP A 102 -6.00 -4.55 -1.89
N PHE A 103 -4.79 -4.97 -1.52
CA PHE A 103 -4.07 -6.01 -2.24
C PHE A 103 -4.67 -7.41 -2.03
N LYS A 104 -5.38 -7.66 -0.93
CA LYS A 104 -6.17 -8.89 -0.74
C LYS A 104 -7.23 -9.06 -1.82
N VAL A 105 -7.80 -7.97 -2.33
CA VAL A 105 -8.86 -7.98 -3.34
C VAL A 105 -8.28 -7.83 -4.75
N SER A 106 -7.33 -6.93 -4.96
CA SER A 106 -6.81 -6.59 -6.29
C SER A 106 -5.73 -7.56 -6.81
N CYS A 107 -4.93 -8.16 -5.93
CA CYS A 107 -3.78 -8.98 -6.33
C CYS A 107 -3.36 -10.03 -5.29
N ARG A 108 -4.32 -10.82 -4.80
CA ARG A 108 -4.09 -11.86 -3.78
C ARG A 108 -2.95 -12.84 -4.13
N SER A 109 -2.91 -13.33 -5.37
CA SER A 109 -1.87 -14.27 -5.82
C SER A 109 -0.45 -13.72 -5.65
N GLU A 110 -0.26 -12.43 -5.91
CA GLU A 110 1.01 -11.75 -5.74
C GLU A 110 1.38 -11.59 -4.27
N MET A 111 0.38 -11.31 -3.41
CA MET A 111 0.59 -11.31 -1.96
C MET A 111 1.00 -12.69 -1.44
N GLU A 112 0.33 -13.76 -1.89
CA GLU A 112 0.65 -15.14 -1.51
C GLU A 112 2.08 -15.51 -1.94
N HIS A 113 2.48 -15.14 -3.17
CA HIS A 113 3.85 -15.35 -3.63
C HIS A 113 4.88 -14.57 -2.82
N ALA A 114 4.57 -13.33 -2.42
CA ALA A 114 5.44 -12.54 -1.56
C ALA A 114 5.53 -13.15 -0.14
N ALA A 115 4.39 -13.54 0.44
CA ALA A 115 4.30 -14.16 1.77
C ALA A 115 5.09 -15.47 1.86
N ALA A 116 5.05 -16.28 0.81
CA ALA A 116 5.79 -17.54 0.74
C ALA A 116 7.30 -17.36 0.91
N LYS A 117 7.89 -16.22 0.52
CA LYS A 117 9.31 -15.92 0.70
C LYS A 117 9.72 -15.84 2.18
N HIS A 118 8.78 -15.50 3.04
CA HIS A 118 8.96 -15.38 4.50
C HIS A 118 8.33 -16.55 5.27
N GLY A 119 7.86 -17.58 4.58
CA GLY A 119 7.12 -18.68 5.22
C GLY A 119 5.77 -18.25 5.82
N MET A 120 5.22 -17.11 5.38
CA MET A 120 3.92 -16.61 5.81
C MET A 120 2.80 -17.16 4.92
N THR A 121 1.58 -17.22 5.45
CA THR A 121 0.36 -17.57 4.70
C THR A 121 -0.68 -16.48 4.88
N LEU A 122 -1.33 -16.06 3.79
CA LEU A 122 -2.46 -15.15 3.87
C LEU A 122 -3.71 -15.88 4.37
N ILE A 123 -4.22 -15.48 5.52
CA ILE A 123 -5.51 -15.93 6.00
C ILE A 123 -6.62 -15.23 5.20
N SER A 124 -7.68 -15.97 4.88
CA SER A 124 -8.88 -15.48 4.19
C SER A 124 -9.58 -14.41 5.02
#